data_AF-A0A239DNT5-F1
#
_entry.id   AF-A0A239DNT5-F1
#
_cell.length_a   1.000
_cell.length_b   1.000
_cell.length_c   1.000
_cell.angle_alpha   90.00
_cell.angle_beta   90.00
_cell.angle_gamma   90.00
#
_symmetry.space_group_name_H-M   'P 1'
#
loop_
_entity.id
_entity.type
_entity.pdbx_description
1 polymer ?
#
loop_
_entity_poly.entity_id
_entity_poly.type
_entity_poly.pdbx_seq_one_letter_code
_entity_poly.pdbx_strand_id
1 'polypeptide(L)' 'MTDFEAKVLADLGVLKSQMDQLMGIGQPGTLLGLEARVAASERSVQRSKGAVGAFGLLLTVLHVAISYFGGRR' A
#
# COMPACT_ATOMS: atom_id res chain seq x y z
N MET A 1 30.46 36.33 3.94
CA MET A 1 29.30 35.52 3.53
C MET A 1 28.20 36.50 3.16
N THR A 2 27.60 36.36 2.00
CA THR A 2 26.52 37.25 1.53
C THR A 2 25.20 36.90 2.23
N ASP A 3 24.26 37.85 2.32
CA ASP A 3 22.92 37.59 2.89
C ASP A 3 22.17 36.50 2.13
N PHE A 4 22.41 36.40 0.82
CA PHE A 4 21.88 35.33 -0.01
C PHE A 4 22.42 33.96 0.40
N GLU A 5 23.75 33.80 0.54
CA GLU A 5 24.36 32.54 0.97
C GLU A 5 23.87 32.11 2.36
N ALA A 6 23.74 33.06 3.29
CA ALA A 6 23.22 32.77 4.63
C ALA A 6 21.78 32.24 4.59
N LYS A 7 20.93 32.82 3.74
CA LYS A 7 19.54 32.36 3.55
C LYS A 7 19.47 30.98 2.90
N VAL A 8 20.26 30.74 1.86
CA VAL A 8 20.30 29.44 1.17
C VAL A 8 20.77 28.33 2.11
N LEU A 9 21.80 28.59 2.92
CA LEU A 9 22.28 27.62 3.91
C LEU A 9 21.23 27.32 4.99
N ALA A 10 20.48 28.33 5.43
CA ALA A 10 19.38 28.13 6.37
C ALA A 10 18.28 27.22 5.76
N ASP A 11 17.86 27.48 4.53
CA ASP A 11 16.84 26.68 3.85
C ASP A 11 17.32 25.24 3.59
N LEU A 12 18.57 25.05 3.16
CA LEU A 12 19.16 23.71 3.01
C LEU A 12 19.24 22.96 4.34
N GLY A 13 19.53 23.66 5.44
CA GLY A 13 19.55 23.07 6.77
C GLY A 13 18.18 22.54 7.18
N VAL A 14 17.12 23.31 6.92
CA VAL A 14 15.74 22.88 7.16
C VAL A 14 15.37 21.69 6.29
N LEU A 15 15.68 21.75 5.00
CA LEU A 15 15.42 20.65 4.06
C LEU A 15 16.13 19.36 4.48
N LYS A 16 17.40 19.44 4.87
CA LYS A 16 18.17 18.30 5.35
C LYS A 16 17.51 17.66 6.57
N SER A 17 17.11 18.47 7.55
CA SER A 17 16.42 17.99 8.76
C SER A 17 15.12 17.25 8.43
N GLN A 18 14.33 17.77 7.48
CA GLN A 18 13.10 17.10 7.04
C GLN A 18 13.39 15.78 6.31
N MET A 19 14.41 15.75 5.46
CA MET A 19 14.83 14.52 4.77
C MET A 19 15.35 13.47 5.75
N ASP A 20 16.11 13.88 6.75
CA ASP A 20 16.63 13.02 7.81
C ASP A 20 15.47 12.39 8.61
N GLN A 21 14.38 13.13 8.83
CA GLN A 21 13.17 12.59 9.47
C GLN A 21 12.39 11.60 8.58
N LEU A 22 12.34 11.86 7.27
CA LEU A 22 11.65 11.01 6.29
C LEU A 22 12.38 9.69 6.05
N MET A 23 13.69 9.77 5.80
CA MET A 23 14.53 8.61 5.51
C MET A 23 14.98 7.88 6.78
N GLY A 24 15.19 8.63 7.86
CA GLY A 24 15.73 8.11 9.11
C GLY A 24 17.26 8.11 9.11
N ILE A 25 17.86 8.35 10.28
CA ILE A 25 19.31 8.46 10.46
C ILE A 25 19.81 7.28 11.32
N GLY A 26 19.71 6.06 10.78
CA GLY A 26 20.07 4.83 11.50
C GLY A 26 18.93 4.19 12.30
N GLN A 27 17.79 4.86 12.40
CA GLN A 27 16.49 4.27 12.76
C GLN A 27 15.52 4.46 11.58
N PRO A 28 14.54 3.57 11.39
CA PRO A 28 13.60 3.67 10.28
C PRO A 28 12.82 4.99 10.33
N GLY A 29 12.93 5.77 9.25
CA GLY A 29 12.16 7.00 9.08
C GLY A 29 10.67 6.74 8.84
N THR A 30 9.90 7.82 8.75
CA THR A 30 8.44 7.75 8.54
C THR A 30 8.08 7.07 7.22
N LEU A 31 8.90 7.21 6.18
CA LEU A 31 8.68 6.58 4.88
C LEU A 31 8.75 5.05 4.98
N LEU A 32 9.75 4.51 5.67
CA LEU A 32 9.88 3.06 5.93
C LEU A 32 8.69 2.51 6.71
N GLY A 33 8.18 3.28 7.68
CA GLY A 33 6.97 2.90 8.41
C GLY A 33 5.71 2.85 7.52
N LEU A 34 5.61 3.76 6.56
CA LEU A 34 4.54 3.78 5.56
C LEU A 34 4.65 2.61 4.59
N GLU A 35 5.84 2.33 4.07
CA GLU A 35 6.09 1.17 3.21
C GLU A 35 5.70 -0.14 3.90
N ALA A 36 6.08 -0.31 5.18
CA ALA A 36 5.70 -1.49 5.96
C ALA A 36 4.17 -1.65 6.09
N ARG A 37 3.45 -0.54 6.31
CA ARG A 37 1.98 -0.54 6.38
C ARG A 37 1.33 -0.84 5.03
N VAL A 38 1.86 -0.28 3.95
CA VAL A 38 1.40 -0.54 2.58
C VAL A 38 1.61 -2.01 2.22
N ALA A 39 2.80 -2.56 2.49
CA ALA A 39 3.11 -3.96 2.24
C ALA A 39 2.19 -4.92 3.02
N ALA A 40 1.87 -4.59 4.28
CA ALA A 40 0.91 -5.36 5.07
C ALA A 40 -0.52 -5.30 4.48
N SER A 41 -0.94 -4.11 4.03
CA SER A 41 -2.24 -3.90 3.38
C SER A 41 -2.33 -4.66 2.05
N GLU A 42 -1.28 -4.62 1.23
CA GLU A 42 -1.22 -5.32 -0.05
C GLU A 42 -1.35 -6.83 0.14
N ARG A 43 -0.64 -7.40 1.12
CA ARG A 43 -0.74 -8.83 1.44
C ARG A 43 -2.14 -9.21 1.93
N SER A 44 -2.80 -8.35 2.69
CA SER A 44 -4.18 -8.56 3.14
C SER A 44 -5.16 -8.55 1.96
N VAL A 45 -5.03 -7.56 1.07
CA VAL A 45 -5.86 -7.42 -0.14
C VAL A 45 -5.62 -8.59 -1.11
N GLN A 46 -4.40 -9.07 -1.24
CA GLN A 46 -4.11 -10.21 -2.11
C GLN A 46 -4.79 -11.49 -1.61
N ARG A 47 -4.80 -11.71 -0.29
CA ARG A 47 -5.50 -12.85 0.31
C ARG A 47 -7.03 -12.74 0.17
N SER A 48 -7.58 -11.53 0.36
CA SER A 48 -9.02 -11.32 0.20
C SER A 48 -9.47 -11.52 -1.25
N LYS A 49 -8.69 -11.05 -2.23
CA LYS A 49 -8.93 -11.32 -3.66
C LYS A 49 -8.99 -12.82 -3.97
N GLY A 50 -8.05 -13.61 -3.43
CA GLY A 50 -8.06 -15.07 -3.60
C GLY A 50 -9.34 -15.72 -3.03
N ALA A 51 -9.74 -15.33 -1.82
CA ALA A 51 -10.94 -15.86 -1.17
C ALA A 51 -12.23 -15.47 -1.91
N VAL A 52 -12.36 -14.20 -2.31
CA VAL A 52 -13.51 -13.70 -3.09
C VAL A 52 -13.58 -14.38 -4.45
N GLY A 53 -12.45 -14.56 -5.13
CA GLY A 53 -12.39 -15.28 -6.40
C GLY A 53 -12.86 -16.73 -6.28
N ALA A 54 -12.38 -17.46 -5.27
CA ALA A 54 -12.82 -18.84 -5.01
C ALA A 54 -14.31 -18.94 -4.68
N PHE A 55 -14.82 -18.03 -3.84
CA PHE A 55 -16.23 -17.99 -3.49
C PHE A 55 -17.10 -17.64 -4.70
N GLY A 56 -16.68 -16.67 -5.51
CA GLY A 56 -17.33 -16.32 -6.77
C GLY A 56 -17.41 -17.51 -7.72
N LEU A 57 -16.31 -18.25 -7.89
CA LEU A 57 -16.27 -19.45 -8.73
C LEU A 57 -17.24 -20.53 -8.21
N LEU A 58 -17.23 -20.81 -6.91
CA LEU A 58 -18.17 -21.75 -6.29
C LEU A 58 -19.63 -21.36 -6.53
N LEU A 59 -19.96 -20.08 -6.35
CA LEU A 59 -21.31 -19.57 -6.63
C LEU A 59 -21.67 -19.71 -8.11
N THR A 60 -20.75 -19.42 -9.04
CA THR A 60 -20.99 -19.60 -10.47
C THR A 60 -21.24 -21.07 -10.81
N VAL A 61 -20.45 -22.00 -10.30
CA VAL A 61 -20.65 -23.45 -10.52
C VAL A 61 -22.00 -23.90 -9.97
N LEU A 62 -22.34 -23.47 -8.75
CA LEU A 62 -23.63 -23.77 -8.15
C LEU A 62 -24.78 -23.22 -8.99
N HIS A 63 -24.66 -21.98 -9.48
CA HIS A 63 -25.66 -21.36 -10.33
C HIS A 63 -25.83 -22.11 -11.65
N VAL A 64 -24.73 -22.50 -12.30
CA VAL A 64 -24.77 -23.31 -13.54
C VAL A 64 -25.42 -24.66 -13.28
N ALA A 65 -25.10 -25.33 -12.17
CA ALA A 65 -25.71 -26.61 -11.82
C ALA A 65 -27.22 -26.46 -11.60
N ILE A 66 -27.65 -25.47 -10.82
CA ILE A 66 -29.08 -25.21 -10.58
C ILE A 66 -29.80 -24.88 -11.90
N SER A 67 -29.24 -24.02 -12.74
CA SER A 67 -29.84 -23.68 -14.03
C SER A 67 -29.91 -24.87 -14.98
N TYR A 68 -28.88 -25.72 -15.01
CA TYR A 68 -28.81 -26.90 -15.88
C TYR A 68 -29.75 -28.04 -15.43
N PHE A 69 -29.86 -28.29 -14.13
CA PHE A 69 -30.72 -29.34 -13.58
C PHE A 69 -32.15 -28.87 -13.30
N GLY A 70 -32.35 -27.59 -12.98
CA GLY A 70 -33.64 -26.97 -12.72
C GLY A 70 -34.38 -26.52 -13.98
N GLY A 71 -33.66 -26.11 -15.04
CA GLY A 71 -34.24 -25.75 -16.34
C GLY A 71 -34.64 -26.93 -17.23
N ARG A 72 -34.50 -28.17 -16.72
CA ARG A 72 -34.83 -29.42 -17.43
C ARG A 72 -36.22 -29.98 -17.07
N ARG A 73 -37.12 -29.14 -16.54
CA ARG A 73 -38.53 -29.44 -16.29
C ARG A 73 -39.43 -28.63 -17.20
#